data_AF-A0A968MM15-F1
#
_entry.id   AF-A0A968MM15-F1
#
_cell.length_a   1.000
_cell.length_b   1.000
_cell.length_c   1.000
_cell.angle_alpha   90.00
_cell.angle_beta   90.00
_cell.angle_gamma   90.00
#
_symmetry.space_group_name_H-M   'P 1'
#
loop_
_entity.id
_entity.type
_entity.pdbx_description
1 polymer ?
#
loop_
_entity_poly.entity_id
_entity_poly.type
_entity_poly.pdbx_seq_one_letter_code
_entity_poly.pdbx_strand_id
1 'polypeptide(L)'
;MTTPMLKHLLASLAEDVPAGIVRQIRDWSKARQVFTTEGEPVSWADVRVPLLAIAGSLDWLAGPDDVRALTDGVSSPDCTLEVLGRAQGLPWDFGHGGLLLSDPAPDHVFPRILRWLEARAERSVEAGPSDSTDNGVRHPYRGA
;
A
#
# COMPACT_ATOMS: atom_id res chain seq x y z
N MET A 1 -8.67 -0.85 22.28
CA MET A 1 -9.31 -0.06 21.22
C MET A 1 -10.70 0.32 21.66
N THR A 2 -11.00 1.60 21.72
CA THR A 2 -12.33 2.10 22.09
C THR A 2 -13.29 1.94 20.90
N THR A 3 -14.55 1.66 21.21
CA THR A 3 -15.67 1.49 20.26
C THR A 3 -15.79 2.58 19.17
N PRO A 4 -15.46 3.87 19.40
CA PRO A 4 -15.56 4.91 18.37
C PRO A 4 -14.56 4.76 17.23
N MET A 5 -13.31 4.39 17.52
CA MET A 5 -12.26 4.22 16.52
C MET A 5 -12.54 3.00 15.62
N LEU A 6 -13.06 1.92 16.21
CA LEU A 6 -13.49 0.74 15.46
C LEU A 6 -14.64 1.07 14.49
N LYS A 7 -15.62 1.87 14.95
CA LYS A 7 -16.71 2.33 14.09
C LYS A 7 -16.23 3.24 12.96
N HIS A 8 -15.23 4.09 13.22
CA HIS A 8 -14.65 4.97 12.19
C HIS A 8 -13.90 4.15 11.13
N LEU A 9 -13.12 3.15 11.55
CA LEU A 9 -12.41 2.22 10.66
C LEU A 9 -13.38 1.42 9.78
N LEU A 10 -14.48 0.91 10.36
CA LEU A 10 -15.50 0.15 9.63
C LEU A 10 -16.32 1.05 8.69
N ALA A 11 -16.60 2.29 9.08
CA ALA A 11 -17.29 3.25 8.22
C ALA A 11 -16.42 3.78 7.08
N SER A 12 -15.09 3.69 7.19
CA SER A 12 -14.15 4.13 6.15
C SER A 12 -13.78 3.05 5.13
N LEU A 13 -14.20 1.81 5.35
CA LEU A 13 -13.98 0.72 4.40
C LEU A 13 -15.26 0.55 3.57
N ALA A 14 -15.13 0.62 2.24
CA ALA A 14 -16.26 0.56 1.30
C ALA A 14 -16.94 -0.83 1.21
N GLU A 15 -16.65 -1.75 2.15
CA GLU A 15 -17.06 -3.14 2.13
C GLU A 15 -17.42 -3.65 3.55
N ASP A 16 -18.32 -4.63 3.62
CA ASP A 16 -18.66 -5.34 4.85
C ASP A 16 -17.48 -6.21 5.29
N VAL A 17 -16.70 -5.73 6.27
CA VAL A 17 -15.54 -6.46 6.79
C VAL A 17 -16.03 -7.54 7.76
N PRO A 18 -15.77 -8.83 7.49
CA PRO A 18 -16.21 -9.91 8.37
C PRO A 18 -15.68 -9.74 9.79
N ALA A 19 -16.53 -10.03 10.79
CA ALA A 19 -16.16 -9.90 12.21
C ALA A 19 -14.91 -10.71 12.61
N GLY A 20 -14.60 -11.79 11.88
CA GLY A 20 -13.37 -12.56 12.05
C GLY A 20 -12.11 -11.74 11.77
N ILE A 21 -12.09 -10.98 10.68
CA ILE A 21 -10.97 -10.11 10.30
C ILE A 21 -10.80 -8.99 11.33
N VAL A 22 -11.91 -8.37 11.75
CA VAL A 22 -11.89 -7.33 12.80
C VAL A 22 -11.30 -7.86 14.11
N ARG A 23 -11.66 -9.08 14.49
CA ARG A 23 -11.14 -9.75 15.68
C ARG A 23 -9.64 -10.00 15.56
N GLN A 24 -9.20 -10.50 14.42
CA GLN A 24 -7.80 -10.79 14.14
C GLN A 24 -6.94 -9.51 14.19
N ILE A 25 -7.37 -8.42 13.55
CA ILE A 25 -6.68 -7.11 13.61
C ILE A 25 -6.58 -6.61 15.05
N ARG A 26 -7.65 -6.75 15.85
CA ARG A 26 -7.64 -6.37 17.26
C ARG A 26 -6.63 -7.20 18.07
N ASP A 27 -6.57 -8.49 17.81
CA ASP A 27 -5.68 -9.40 18.55
C ASP A 27 -4.22 -9.14 18.18
N TRP A 28 -3.93 -8.86 16.90
CA TRP A 28 -2.62 -8.37 16.45
C TRP A 28 -2.24 -7.04 17.11
N SER A 29 -3.18 -6.08 17.15
CA SER A 29 -2.94 -4.77 17.78
C SER A 29 -2.60 -4.88 19.26
N LYS A 30 -3.30 -5.76 20.00
CA LYS A 30 -3.02 -5.99 21.43
C LYS A 30 -1.66 -6.63 21.65
N ALA A 31 -1.30 -7.61 20.83
CA ALA A 31 -0.04 -8.33 20.98
C ALA A 31 1.15 -7.59 20.33
N ARG A 32 0.89 -6.52 19.57
CA ARG A 32 1.86 -5.80 18.75
C ARG A 32 2.64 -6.72 17.80
N GLN A 33 1.99 -7.78 17.33
CA GLN A 33 2.58 -8.80 16.47
C GLN A 33 1.49 -9.40 15.59
N VAL A 34 1.85 -9.70 14.34
CA VAL A 34 0.97 -10.38 13.39
C VAL A 34 1.16 -11.88 13.54
N PHE A 35 0.05 -12.62 13.58
CA PHE A 35 0.02 -14.07 13.63
C PHE A 35 -0.89 -14.63 12.52
N THR A 36 -0.58 -15.83 12.05
CA THR A 36 -1.44 -16.58 11.11
C THR A 36 -2.78 -16.94 11.76
N THR A 37 -3.69 -17.51 10.96
CA THR A 37 -4.97 -18.04 11.46
C THR A 37 -4.82 -19.16 12.49
N GLU A 38 -3.67 -19.85 12.47
CA GLU A 38 -3.29 -20.92 13.39
C GLU A 38 -2.62 -20.36 14.67
N GLY A 39 -2.34 -19.06 14.73
CA GLY A 39 -1.72 -18.40 15.88
C GLY A 39 -0.19 -18.33 15.82
N GLU A 40 0.43 -18.75 14.73
CA GLU A 40 1.88 -18.70 14.56
C GLU A 40 2.34 -17.28 14.19
N PRO A 41 3.41 -16.73 14.81
CA PRO A 41 3.95 -15.43 14.43
C PRO A 41 4.37 -15.38 12.95
N VAL A 42 3.96 -14.31 12.27
CA VAL A 42 4.42 -14.05 10.89
C VAL A 42 5.86 -13.53 10.93
N SER A 43 6.73 -14.16 10.13
CA SER A 43 8.09 -13.71 9.88
C SER A 43 8.22 -13.27 8.43
N TRP A 44 8.92 -12.15 8.20
CA TRP A 44 9.23 -11.65 6.87
C TRP A 44 10.62 -12.08 6.37
N ALA A 45 11.37 -12.80 7.20
CA ALA A 45 12.76 -13.16 6.94
C ALA A 45 12.95 -14.02 5.68
N ASP A 46 11.94 -14.76 5.25
CA ASP A 46 12.02 -15.61 4.05
C ASP A 46 11.67 -14.88 2.75
N VAL A 47 11.24 -13.60 2.83
CA VAL A 47 10.99 -12.78 1.64
C VAL A 47 12.33 -12.40 1.00
N ARG A 48 12.59 -12.94 -0.20
CA ARG A 48 13.84 -12.72 -0.97
C ARG A 48 13.65 -12.02 -2.32
N VAL A 49 12.42 -11.75 -2.72
CA VAL A 49 12.09 -11.09 -3.99
C VAL A 49 12.33 -9.58 -3.90
N PRO A 50 12.61 -8.87 -5.01
CA PRO A 50 12.66 -7.41 -5.01
C PRO A 50 11.40 -6.79 -4.39
N LEU A 51 11.57 -5.83 -3.49
CA LEU A 51 10.47 -5.24 -2.72
C LEU A 51 10.49 -3.71 -2.81
N LEU A 52 9.37 -3.13 -3.25
CA LEU A 52 9.07 -1.71 -3.07
C LEU A 52 8.07 -1.56 -1.93
N ALA A 53 8.46 -0.84 -0.89
CA ALA A 53 7.59 -0.44 0.20
C ALA A 53 7.37 1.08 0.16
N ILE A 54 6.10 1.51 0.14
CA ILE A 54 5.74 2.94 0.11
C ILE A 54 4.90 3.25 1.33
N ALA A 55 5.33 4.24 2.12
CA ALA A 55 4.61 4.73 3.29
C ALA A 55 4.15 6.17 3.09
N GLY A 56 2.98 6.51 3.61
CA GLY A 56 2.54 7.90 3.71
C GLY A 56 3.13 8.58 4.95
N SER A 57 3.63 9.81 4.84
CA SER A 57 4.21 10.54 5.97
C SER A 57 3.21 10.81 7.11
N LEU A 58 1.91 10.79 6.82
CA LEU A 58 0.81 10.96 7.78
C LEU A 58 -0.04 9.68 7.88
N ASP A 59 0.50 8.52 7.51
CA ASP A 59 -0.19 7.24 7.70
C ASP A 59 -0.18 6.85 9.19
N TRP A 60 -1.37 6.71 9.78
CA TRP A 60 -1.55 6.29 11.18
C TRP A 60 -1.96 4.82 11.32
N LEU A 61 -2.22 4.13 10.20
CA LEU A 61 -2.58 2.72 10.17
C LEU A 61 -1.35 1.85 9.89
N ALA A 62 -0.51 2.26 8.94
CA ALA A 62 0.75 1.62 8.57
C ALA A 62 1.81 2.71 8.35
N GLY A 63 2.26 3.31 9.46
CA GLY A 63 3.12 4.50 9.42
C GLY A 63 4.53 4.21 8.87
N PRO A 64 5.32 5.26 8.58
CA PRO A 64 6.68 5.11 8.06
C PRO A 64 7.60 4.21 8.90
N ASP A 65 7.44 4.24 10.22
CA ASP A 65 8.24 3.41 11.12
C ASP A 65 7.82 1.94 11.09
N ASP A 66 6.52 1.66 10.93
CA ASP A 66 6.01 0.29 10.78
C ASP A 66 6.48 -0.32 9.45
N VAL A 67 6.41 0.46 8.37
CA VAL A 67 6.89 0.03 7.05
C VAL A 67 8.40 -0.16 7.05
N ARG A 68 9.16 0.71 7.75
CA ARG A 68 10.60 0.53 7.93
C ARG A 68 10.93 -0.75 8.70
N ALA A 69 10.22 -1.01 9.79
CA ALA A 69 10.39 -2.25 10.56
C ALA A 69 10.10 -3.50 9.71
N LEU A 70 9.12 -3.44 8.80
CA LEU A 70 8.87 -4.50 7.82
C LEU A 70 10.06 -4.66 6.86
N THR A 71 10.56 -3.59 6.27
CA THR A 71 11.68 -3.66 5.32
C THR A 71 12.99 -4.10 5.98
N ASP A 72 13.20 -3.77 7.26
CA ASP A 72 14.36 -4.24 8.03
C ASP A 72 14.26 -5.75 8.35
N GLY A 73 13.05 -6.30 8.33
CA GLY A 73 12.77 -7.71 8.62
C GLY A 73 12.79 -8.65 7.41
N VAL A 74 12.92 -8.13 6.18
CA VAL A 74 13.00 -8.97 4.97
C VAL A 74 14.45 -9.33 4.62
N SER A 75 14.66 -10.49 4.00
CA SER A 75 16.00 -10.91 3.51
C SER A 75 16.22 -10.59 2.03
N SER A 76 15.46 -9.66 1.45
CA SER A 76 15.61 -9.28 0.06
C SER A 76 16.87 -8.43 -0.14
N PRO A 77 17.75 -8.78 -1.09
CA PRO A 77 18.92 -7.96 -1.40
C PRO A 77 18.57 -6.68 -2.17
N ASP A 78 17.33 -6.57 -2.66
CA ASP A 78 16.82 -5.44 -3.43
C ASP A 78 15.53 -4.92 -2.80
N CYS A 79 15.70 -4.09 -1.78
CA CYS A 79 14.60 -3.47 -1.05
C CYS A 79 14.66 -1.95 -1.19
N THR A 80 13.55 -1.35 -1.62
CA THR A 80 13.39 0.10 -1.75
C THR A 80 12.29 0.55 -0.81
N LEU A 81 12.59 1.52 0.06
CA LEU A 81 11.61 2.19 0.92
C LEU A 81 11.44 3.64 0.47
N GLU A 82 10.22 4.04 0.16
CA GLU A 82 9.85 5.42 -0.10
C GLU A 82 8.84 5.93 0.93
N VAL A 83 9.09 7.13 1.49
CA VAL A 83 8.13 7.83 2.35
C VAL A 83 7.62 9.04 1.58
N LEU A 84 6.29 9.15 1.42
CA LEU A 84 5.67 10.20 0.62
C LEU A 84 5.04 11.27 1.52
N GLY A 85 5.58 12.48 1.42
CA GLY A 85 5.07 13.64 2.13
C GLY A 85 5.76 14.94 1.74
N ARG A 86 5.44 16.02 2.44
CA ARG A 86 6.00 17.36 2.18
C ARG A 86 7.51 17.40 2.36
N ALA A 87 8.02 16.65 3.34
CA ALA A 87 9.46 16.53 3.59
C ALA A 87 10.23 15.93 2.40
N GLN A 88 9.54 15.22 1.48
CA GLN A 88 10.09 14.64 0.26
C GLN A 88 9.74 15.45 -0.99
N GLY A 89 9.35 16.72 -0.82
CA GLY A 89 9.07 17.65 -1.91
C GLY A 89 7.71 17.47 -2.58
N LEU A 90 6.80 16.70 -1.97
CA LEU A 90 5.42 16.59 -2.45
C LEU A 90 4.54 17.73 -1.91
N PRO A 91 3.42 18.05 -2.57
CA PRO A 91 2.62 19.22 -2.17
C PRO A 91 1.85 19.01 -0.84
N TRP A 92 1.64 17.76 -0.42
CA TRP A 92 1.01 17.40 0.85
C TRP A 92 1.58 16.12 1.45
N ASP A 93 1.17 15.86 2.69
CA ASP A 93 1.48 14.65 3.44
C ASP A 93 0.47 13.55 3.11
N PHE A 94 0.96 12.38 2.69
CA PHE A 94 0.09 11.27 2.33
C PHE A 94 -0.32 10.49 3.58
N GLY A 95 -1.61 10.23 3.75
CA GLY A 95 -2.13 9.24 4.70
C GLY A 95 -2.38 7.89 4.02
N HIS A 96 -2.90 6.92 4.78
CA HIS A 96 -3.09 5.52 4.34
C HIS A 96 -3.83 5.39 2.99
N GLY A 97 -5.09 5.83 2.94
CA GLY A 97 -5.88 5.82 1.71
C GLY A 97 -5.34 6.76 0.64
N GLY A 98 -4.53 7.76 1.03
CA GLY A 98 -3.94 8.73 0.13
C GLY A 98 -3.01 8.09 -0.90
N LEU A 99 -2.33 6.99 -0.54
CA LEU A 99 -1.41 6.30 -1.44
C LEU A 99 -2.09 5.65 -2.65
N LEU A 100 -3.40 5.35 -2.56
CA LEU A 100 -4.10 4.59 -3.60
C LEU A 100 -5.37 5.26 -4.11
N LEU A 101 -6.13 5.93 -3.23
CA LEU A 101 -7.50 6.38 -3.51
C LEU A 101 -7.62 7.90 -3.68
N SER A 102 -6.54 8.65 -3.45
CA SER A 102 -6.60 10.11 -3.59
C SER A 102 -6.43 10.55 -5.03
N ASP A 103 -7.09 11.66 -5.41
CA ASP A 103 -6.94 12.29 -6.73
C ASP A 103 -5.48 12.50 -7.14
N PRO A 104 -4.54 12.80 -6.21
CA PRO A 104 -3.14 12.96 -6.59
C PRO A 104 -2.31 11.66 -6.69
N ALA A 105 -2.85 10.50 -6.32
CA ALA A 105 -2.11 9.24 -6.39
C ALA A 105 -1.63 8.89 -7.82
N PRO A 106 -2.41 9.11 -8.90
CA PRO A 106 -1.96 8.96 -10.28
C PRO A 106 -0.76 9.82 -10.67
N ASP A 107 -0.64 11.03 -10.10
CA ASP A 107 0.42 11.97 -10.47
C ASP A 107 1.69 11.77 -9.63
N HIS A 108 1.53 11.29 -8.40
CA HIS A 108 2.63 11.21 -7.45
C HIS A 108 2.99 9.79 -7.04
N VAL A 109 2.05 8.88 -6.86
CA VAL A 109 2.36 7.53 -6.36
C VAL A 109 2.64 6.57 -7.50
N PHE A 110 1.73 6.46 -8.47
CA PHE A 110 1.80 5.44 -9.51
C PHE A 110 3.03 5.58 -10.43
N PRO A 111 3.51 6.79 -10.78
CA PRO A 111 4.73 6.93 -11.57
C PRO A 111 5.98 6.42 -10.85
N ARG A 112 5.99 6.40 -9.50
CA ARG A 112 7.09 5.81 -8.71
C ARG A 112 7.08 4.30 -8.83
N ILE A 113 5.89 3.69 -8.69
CA ILE A 113 5.69 2.25 -8.88
C ILE A 113 6.11 1.85 -10.30
N LEU A 114 5.65 2.58 -11.32
CA LEU A 114 6.00 2.31 -12.72
C LEU A 114 7.51 2.37 -12.94
N ARG A 115 8.18 3.45 -12.52
CA ARG A 115 9.65 3.57 -12.67
C ARG A 115 10.39 2.45 -11.96
N TRP A 116 9.94 2.05 -10.77
CA TRP A 116 10.56 0.98 -10.00
C TRP A 116 10.43 -0.38 -10.71
N LEU A 117 9.26 -0.65 -11.30
CA LEU A 117 8.99 -1.84 -12.11
C LEU A 117 9.79 -1.82 -13.41
N GLU A 118 9.79 -0.72 -14.17
CA GLU A 118 10.55 -0.57 -15.42
C GLU A 118 12.05 -0.81 -15.24
N ALA A 119 12.61 -0.36 -14.11
CA ALA A 119 14.01 -0.59 -13.77
C ALA A 119 14.37 -2.08 -13.54
N ARG A 120 13.36 -2.93 -13.30
CA ARG A 120 13.51 -4.36 -12.97
C ARG A 120 12.82 -5.28 -13.98
N ALA A 121 12.08 -4.72 -14.93
CA ALA A 121 11.44 -5.47 -15.98
C ALA A 121 12.51 -5.97 -16.96
N GLU A 122 12.63 -7.28 -17.08
CA GLU A 122 13.21 -7.86 -18.28
C GLU A 122 12.28 -7.52 -19.45
N ARG A 123 12.81 -6.98 -20.54
CA ARG A 123 12.00 -6.72 -21.73
C ARG A 123 11.44 -8.04 -22.23
N SER A 124 10.13 -8.25 -22.11
CA SER A 124 9.44 -9.31 -22.83
C SER A 124 9.63 -9.05 -24.34
N VAL A 125 10.29 -9.97 -25.04
CA VAL A 125 10.34 -9.96 -26.50
C VAL A 125 8.98 -10.44 -26.99
N GLU A 126 8.06 -9.49 -27.22
CA GLU A 126 7.08 -9.39 -28.32
C GLU A 126 5.91 -8.49 -27.94
N ALA A 127 5.96 -7.24 -28.41
CA ALA A 127 4.75 -6.45 -28.59
C ALA A 127 4.12 -6.88 -29.93
N GLY A 128 3.10 -7.73 -29.89
CA GLY A 128 2.17 -7.87 -31.01
C GLY A 128 1.52 -6.50 -31.33
N PRO A 129 1.07 -6.29 -32.58
CA PRO A 129 0.60 -4.98 -33.02
C PRO A 129 -0.51 -4.47 -32.09
N SER A 130 -0.31 -3.25 -31.57
CA SER A 130 -1.29 -2.55 -30.73
C SER A 130 -2.52 -2.24 -31.57
N ASP A 131 -3.55 -3.07 -31.49
CA ASP A 131 -4.85 -2.74 -32.04
C ASP A 131 -5.51 -1.72 -31.10
N SER A 132 -5.35 -0.44 -31.43
CA SER A 132 -5.99 0.66 -30.74
C SER A 132 -7.48 0.66 -31.03
N THR A 133 -8.22 -0.18 -30.31
CA THR A 133 -9.64 0.04 -30.11
C THR A 133 -9.81 0.93 -28.90
N ASP A 134 -10.08 2.20 -29.19
CA ASP A 134 -10.63 3.19 -28.27
C ASP A 134 -11.95 2.63 -27.68
N ASN A 135 -11.84 1.90 -26.57
CA ASN A 135 -13.00 1.55 -25.76
C ASN A 135 -13.39 2.81 -24.99
N GLY A 136 -14.34 3.57 -25.56
CA GLY A 136 -14.87 4.84 -25.07
C GLY A 136 -15.46 4.81 -23.65
N VAL A 137 -14.63 4.54 -22.65
CA VAL A 137 -14.96 4.65 -21.24
C VAL A 137 -14.88 6.13 -20.88
N ARG A 138 -16.04 6.78 -20.81
CA ARG A 138 -16.15 8.10 -20.19
C ARG A 138 -15.81 7.97 -18.70
N HIS A 139 -14.66 8.50 -18.30
CA HIS A 139 -14.31 8.66 -16.89
C HIS A 139 -15.29 9.66 -16.24
N PRO A 140 -16.05 9.26 -15.20
CA PRO A 140 -17.07 10.12 -14.58
C PRO A 140 -16.49 11.28 -13.75
N TYR A 141 -15.16 11.41 -13.68
CA TYR A 141 -14.47 12.43 -12.86
C TYR A 141 -13.73 13.47 -13.69
N ARG A 142 -14.31 13.92 -14.81
CA ARG A 142 -13.93 15.19 -15.45
C ARG A 142 -15.05 16.22 -15.25
N GLY A 143 -14.91 17.02 -14.20
CA GLY A 143 -15.49 18.36 -14.09
C GLY A 143 -16.79 18.50 -13.30
N ALA A 144 -16.66 19.11 -12.12
CA ALA A 144 -17.49 20.22 -11.67
C ALA A 144 -16.62 21.10 -10.76
#